data_AF-A0A9D5QR18-F1
#
_entry.id   AF-A0A9D5QR18-F1
#
_cell.length_a   1.000
_cell.length_b   1.000
_cell.length_c   1.000
_cell.angle_alpha   90.00
_cell.angle_beta   90.00
_cell.angle_gamma   90.00
#
_symmetry.space_group_name_H-M   'P 1'
#
loop_
_entity.id
_entity.type
_entity.pdbx_description
1 polymer ?
#
loop_
_entity_poly.entity_id
_entity_poly.type
_entity_poly.pdbx_seq_one_letter_code
_entity_poly.pdbx_strand_id
1 'polypeptide(L)'
;MKDLTASISGQTDTILLHSDVNDFKLESVPDWAIAELNDSVLIVKVGKNDAGARRKGEIVVTNGDLRLAIPLLQQFNATHLTLPEGEEVRIGKEGGSKTLAVDCDGDVRIEGAEGFDATYKSGQLTITAPQNEGASIKKTLSLTSGPFMQKVEVIIEGTVCARCNGKGTVKCPKCNGNGFIFAYNEDCHKSCTNCGGSGFVCPGPNGWDGKKGKGRITCPDCHGQGK
;
A
#
# COMPACT_ATOMS: atom_id res chain seq x y z
N MET A 1 -3.41 1.86 -40.31
CA MET A 1 -2.26 0.96 -40.08
C MET A 1 -2.25 0.67 -38.58
N LYS A 2 -2.30 -0.61 -38.18
CA LYS A 2 -2.35 -0.98 -36.75
C LYS A 2 -0.91 -1.06 -36.24
N ASP A 3 -0.55 -0.20 -35.30
CA ASP A 3 0.71 -0.31 -34.58
C ASP A 3 0.58 -1.39 -33.52
N LEU A 4 1.56 -2.29 -33.43
CA LEU A 4 1.63 -3.28 -32.36
C LEU A 4 2.45 -2.72 -31.21
N THR A 5 1.83 -2.60 -30.03
CA THR A 5 2.51 -2.23 -28.79
C THR A 5 2.41 -3.37 -27.79
N ALA A 6 3.55 -3.92 -27.39
CA ALA A 6 3.67 -4.93 -26.36
C ALA A 6 4.20 -4.33 -25.04
N SER A 7 3.74 -4.87 -23.92
CA SER A 7 4.25 -4.55 -22.58
C SER A 7 5.68 -5.07 -22.38
N ILE A 8 6.32 -4.66 -21.29
CA ILE A 8 7.64 -5.20 -20.90
C ILE A 8 7.58 -6.71 -20.62
N SER A 9 6.46 -7.23 -20.12
CA SER A 9 6.26 -8.67 -19.82
C SER A 9 6.05 -9.53 -21.08
N GLY A 10 5.82 -8.89 -22.23
CA GLY A 10 5.51 -9.57 -23.48
C GLY A 10 4.01 -9.66 -23.74
N GLN A 11 3.64 -10.00 -24.96
CA GLN A 11 2.25 -10.04 -25.40
C GLN A 11 2.09 -10.97 -26.60
N THR A 12 0.91 -11.56 -26.76
CA THR A 12 0.47 -12.17 -28.03
C THR A 12 -0.65 -11.32 -28.61
N ASP A 13 -0.54 -10.94 -29.88
CA ASP A 13 -1.60 -10.24 -30.62
C ASP A 13 -1.91 -10.99 -31.92
N THR A 14 -3.12 -10.81 -32.43
CA THR A 14 -3.60 -11.40 -33.68
C THR A 14 -4.09 -10.28 -34.59
N ILE A 15 -3.63 -10.30 -35.83
CA ILE A 15 -4.00 -9.34 -36.87
C ILE A 15 -4.64 -10.10 -38.02
N LEU A 16 -5.83 -9.65 -38.42
CA LEU A 16 -6.47 -10.10 -39.64
C LEU A 16 -6.01 -9.20 -40.80
N LEU A 17 -5.46 -9.83 -41.83
CA LEU A 17 -4.99 -9.20 -43.06
C LEU A 17 -6.08 -9.34 -44.13
N HIS A 18 -6.35 -8.25 -44.83
CA HIS A 18 -7.34 -8.22 -45.90
C HIS A 18 -6.67 -7.88 -47.23
N SER A 19 -6.94 -8.71 -48.24
CA SER A 19 -6.52 -8.49 -49.62
C SER A 19 -7.51 -9.19 -50.56
N ASP A 20 -7.63 -8.71 -51.79
CA ASP A 20 -8.42 -9.35 -52.85
C ASP A 20 -7.77 -10.66 -53.35
N VAL A 21 -6.49 -10.88 -53.01
CA VAL A 21 -5.73 -12.10 -53.31
C VAL A 21 -5.16 -12.67 -52.02
N ASN A 22 -5.34 -13.97 -51.77
CA ASN A 22 -4.88 -14.64 -50.55
C ASN A 22 -3.50 -15.30 -50.73
N ASP A 23 -2.46 -14.51 -51.02
CA ASP A 23 -1.05 -14.96 -51.15
C ASP A 23 -0.13 -14.17 -50.21
N PHE A 24 -0.46 -14.13 -48.92
CA PHE A 24 0.35 -13.43 -47.92
C PHE A 24 1.63 -14.21 -47.58
N LYS A 25 2.75 -13.50 -47.46
CA LYS A 25 4.05 -14.08 -47.07
C LYS A 25 4.72 -13.23 -46.00
N LEU A 26 5.27 -13.89 -44.98
CA LEU A 26 6.07 -13.24 -43.94
C LEU A 26 7.49 -13.02 -44.46
N GLU A 27 7.89 -11.76 -44.62
CA GLU A 27 9.20 -11.38 -45.16
C GLU A 27 10.25 -11.23 -44.05
N SER A 28 9.90 -10.53 -42.97
CA SER A 28 10.83 -10.30 -41.85
C SER A 28 10.12 -10.13 -40.51
N VAL A 29 10.83 -10.50 -39.44
CA VAL A 29 10.41 -10.36 -38.04
C VAL A 29 11.63 -9.93 -37.22
N PRO A 30 11.50 -9.03 -36.24
CA PRO A 30 12.59 -8.71 -35.33
C PRO A 30 13.01 -9.96 -34.54
N ASP A 31 14.31 -10.10 -34.27
CA ASP A 31 14.89 -11.26 -33.57
C ASP A 31 14.32 -11.51 -32.15
N TRP A 32 13.76 -10.48 -31.53
CA TRP A 32 13.11 -10.54 -30.23
C TRP A 32 11.60 -10.84 -30.26
N ALA A 33 11.04 -11.08 -31.44
CA ALA A 33 9.63 -11.44 -31.64
C ALA A 33 9.49 -12.73 -32.47
N ILE A 34 8.35 -13.39 -32.33
CA ILE A 34 7.97 -14.56 -33.12
C ILE A 34 6.68 -14.19 -33.86
N ALA A 35 6.61 -14.41 -35.16
CA ALA A 35 5.39 -14.22 -35.93
C ALA A 35 5.06 -15.48 -36.74
N GLU A 36 3.79 -15.86 -36.73
CA GLU A 36 3.23 -17.00 -37.47
C GLU A 36 2.12 -16.48 -38.37
N LEU A 37 2.22 -16.72 -39.68
CA LEU A 37 1.23 -16.30 -40.65
C LEU A 37 0.49 -17.52 -41.19
N ASN A 38 -0.82 -17.57 -40.95
CA ASN A 38 -1.71 -18.62 -41.42
C ASN A 38 -2.79 -18.00 -42.29
N ASP A 39 -2.66 -18.14 -43.61
CA ASP A 39 -3.50 -17.47 -44.62
C ASP A 39 -3.57 -15.96 -44.40
N SER A 40 -4.71 -15.46 -43.90
CA SER A 40 -4.97 -14.05 -43.62
C SER A 40 -4.76 -13.67 -42.15
N VAL A 41 -4.33 -14.61 -41.30
CA VAL A 41 -4.20 -14.39 -39.85
C VAL A 41 -2.73 -14.37 -39.46
N LEU A 42 -2.25 -13.20 -39.03
CA LEU A 42 -0.92 -13.01 -38.48
C LEU A 42 -0.98 -13.04 -36.95
N ILE A 43 -0.31 -14.01 -36.35
CA ILE A 43 -0.15 -14.15 -34.89
C ILE A 43 1.24 -13.65 -34.52
N VAL A 44 1.34 -12.68 -33.62
CA VAL A 44 2.61 -12.10 -33.18
C VAL A 44 2.78 -12.36 -31.68
N LYS A 45 3.89 -12.98 -31.30
CA LYS A 45 4.29 -13.27 -29.91
C LYS A 45 5.56 -12.50 -29.59
N VAL A 46 5.52 -11.72 -28.53
CA VAL A 46 6.65 -10.93 -28.03
C VAL A 46 6.99 -11.41 -26.62
N GLY A 47 8.23 -11.83 -26.39
CA GLY A 47 8.72 -12.24 -25.07
C GLY A 47 9.07 -11.05 -24.17
N LYS A 48 9.43 -11.30 -22.90
CA LYS A 48 9.86 -10.25 -21.96
C LYS A 48 10.99 -9.38 -22.54
N ASN A 49 10.95 -8.08 -22.26
CA ASN A 49 12.01 -7.14 -22.63
C ASN A 49 13.01 -6.96 -21.47
N ASP A 50 14.11 -7.70 -21.52
CA ASP A 50 15.21 -7.64 -20.55
C ASP A 50 16.28 -6.59 -20.90
N ALA A 51 16.10 -5.83 -21.98
CA ALA A 51 17.17 -5.01 -22.58
C ALA A 51 17.46 -3.68 -21.85
N GLY A 52 16.77 -3.37 -20.74
CA GLY A 52 17.02 -2.12 -20.02
C GLY A 52 16.53 -0.85 -20.75
N ALA A 53 15.88 -1.00 -21.91
CA ALA A 53 15.40 0.11 -22.73
C ALA A 53 14.23 -0.33 -23.63
N ARG A 54 13.45 0.64 -24.11
CA ARG A 54 12.37 0.41 -25.07
C ARG A 54 12.97 -0.12 -26.37
N ARG A 55 12.44 -1.23 -26.90
CA ARG A 55 12.87 -1.78 -28.20
C ARG A 55 11.82 -1.58 -29.29
N LYS A 56 12.30 -1.41 -30.51
CA LYS A 56 11.50 -1.15 -31.71
C LYS A 56 11.94 -2.08 -32.83
N GLY A 57 10.98 -2.47 -33.65
CA GLY A 57 11.19 -3.30 -34.82
C GLY A 57 9.98 -3.19 -35.73
N GLU A 58 9.99 -3.98 -36.80
CA GLU A 58 8.90 -4.05 -37.74
C GLU A 58 8.71 -5.49 -38.19
N ILE A 59 7.45 -5.88 -38.40
CA ILE A 59 7.10 -7.13 -39.07
C ILE A 59 6.70 -6.78 -40.48
N VAL A 60 7.32 -7.42 -41.45
CA VAL A 60 7.04 -7.16 -42.86
C VAL A 60 6.29 -8.34 -43.45
N VAL A 61 5.13 -8.05 -44.05
CA VAL A 61 4.29 -9.02 -44.78
C VAL A 61 4.12 -8.53 -46.21
N THR A 62 4.19 -9.45 -47.16
CA THR A 62 3.96 -9.18 -48.58
C THR A 62 2.70 -9.89 -49.09
N ASN A 63 2.11 -9.34 -50.16
CA ASN A 63 1.01 -9.95 -50.91
C ASN A 63 1.21 -9.60 -52.38
N GLY A 64 1.79 -10.51 -53.16
CA GLY A 64 2.33 -10.19 -54.49
C GLY A 64 3.40 -9.09 -54.39
N ASP A 65 3.20 -8.00 -55.13
CA ASP A 65 4.12 -6.85 -55.14
C ASP A 65 3.84 -5.84 -54.00
N LEU A 66 2.77 -6.03 -53.23
CA LEU A 66 2.44 -5.16 -52.11
C LEU A 66 3.25 -5.56 -50.87
N ARG A 67 3.76 -4.55 -50.17
CA ARG A 67 4.55 -4.72 -48.94
C ARG A 67 3.93 -3.90 -47.81
N LEU A 68 3.63 -4.55 -46.69
CA LEU A 68 3.13 -3.93 -45.48
C LEU A 68 4.16 -4.09 -44.37
N ALA A 69 4.68 -2.96 -43.86
CA ALA A 69 5.48 -2.92 -42.66
C ALA A 69 4.56 -2.58 -41.46
N ILE A 70 4.54 -3.46 -40.47
CA ILE A 70 3.75 -3.33 -39.24
C ILE A 70 4.72 -2.94 -38.13
N PRO A 71 4.68 -1.70 -37.63
CA PRO A 71 5.56 -1.27 -36.54
C PRO A 71 5.29 -2.09 -35.28
N LEU A 72 6.37 -2.60 -34.68
CA LEU A 72 6.34 -3.32 -33.41
C LEU A 72 7.15 -2.57 -32.37
N LEU A 73 6.45 -2.10 -31.34
CA LEU A 73 7.01 -1.39 -30.21
C LEU A 73 6.90 -2.27 -28.97
N GLN A 74 7.99 -2.47 -28.24
CA GLN A 74 7.91 -3.06 -26.90
C GLN A 74 8.43 -2.10 -25.84
N GLN A 75 7.59 -1.83 -24.85
CA GLN A 75 7.85 -0.89 -23.77
C GLN A 75 8.97 -1.37 -22.83
N PHE A 76 9.46 -0.44 -22.02
CA PHE A 76 10.43 -0.68 -20.96
C PHE A 76 10.00 -0.15 -19.58
N ASN A 77 8.99 0.72 -19.54
CA ASN A 77 8.30 1.14 -18.31
C ASN A 77 6.84 0.67 -18.40
N ALA A 78 6.18 0.49 -17.25
CA ALA A 78 4.72 0.30 -17.20
C ALA A 78 4.00 1.46 -17.92
N THR A 79 2.81 1.20 -18.46
CA THR A 79 1.87 2.22 -18.94
C THR A 79 0.79 2.56 -17.92
N HIS A 80 0.61 1.73 -16.89
CA HIS A 80 -0.31 2.01 -15.77
C HIS A 80 0.07 1.22 -14.50
N LEU A 81 -0.42 1.70 -13.36
CA LEU A 81 -0.37 1.02 -12.07
C LEU A 81 -1.60 1.45 -11.27
N THR A 82 -2.54 0.54 -11.03
CA THR A 82 -3.78 0.83 -10.32
C THR A 82 -4.13 -0.25 -9.29
N LEU A 83 -4.95 0.13 -8.31
CA LEU A 83 -5.39 -0.71 -7.21
C LEU A 83 -6.93 -0.79 -7.26
N PRO A 84 -7.50 -1.69 -8.09
CA PRO A 84 -8.94 -1.70 -8.39
C PRO A 84 -9.83 -1.98 -7.16
N GLU A 85 -9.28 -2.65 -6.15
CA GLU A 85 -10.00 -3.04 -4.93
C GLU A 85 -9.82 -2.04 -3.78
N GLY A 86 -9.06 -0.95 -4.00
CA GLY A 86 -8.81 0.10 -3.03
C GLY A 86 -7.38 0.13 -2.49
N GLU A 87 -7.13 1.08 -1.58
CA GLU A 87 -5.79 1.44 -1.12
C GLU A 87 -5.57 1.13 0.37
N GLU A 88 -6.43 0.34 1.01
CA GLU A 88 -6.34 0.03 2.44
C GLU A 88 -6.35 -1.49 2.70
N VAL A 89 -5.41 -1.96 3.53
CA VAL A 89 -5.34 -3.35 4.00
C VAL A 89 -5.34 -3.37 5.52
N ARG A 90 -6.35 -4.02 6.10
CA ARG A 90 -6.48 -4.22 7.56
C ARG A 90 -6.19 -5.66 7.96
N ILE A 91 -5.17 -5.89 8.79
CA ILE A 91 -4.87 -7.19 9.39
C ILE A 91 -5.22 -7.13 10.89
N GLY A 92 -5.93 -8.15 11.37
CA GLY A 92 -6.33 -8.24 12.77
C GLY A 92 -5.15 -8.50 13.70
N LYS A 93 -5.37 -8.32 15.00
CA LYS A 93 -4.34 -8.47 16.04
C LYS A 93 -3.67 -9.84 16.12
N GLU A 94 -4.35 -10.90 15.67
CA GLU A 94 -3.83 -12.27 15.61
C GLU A 94 -2.79 -12.45 14.47
N GLY A 95 -2.59 -11.41 13.64
CA GLY A 95 -1.78 -11.49 12.43
C GLY A 95 -2.52 -12.18 11.30
N GLY A 96 -1.77 -12.55 10.27
CA GLY A 96 -2.27 -13.27 9.10
C GLY A 96 -1.82 -12.63 7.80
N SER A 97 -2.47 -13.02 6.71
CA SER A 97 -2.15 -12.57 5.37
C SER A 97 -3.38 -12.03 4.67
N LYS A 98 -3.21 -10.97 3.89
CA LYS A 98 -4.21 -10.42 2.99
C LYS A 98 -3.62 -10.14 1.64
N THR A 99 -4.44 -10.32 0.61
CA THR A 99 -4.09 -10.01 -0.76
C THR A 99 -4.89 -8.81 -1.26
N LEU A 100 -4.30 -8.08 -2.20
CA LEU A 100 -4.91 -6.98 -2.92
C LEU A 100 -4.58 -7.14 -4.41
N ALA A 101 -5.57 -7.02 -5.28
CA ALA A 101 -5.33 -7.01 -6.71
C ALA A 101 -4.57 -5.74 -7.12
N VAL A 102 -3.56 -5.90 -7.98
CA VAL A 102 -2.78 -4.81 -8.58
C VAL A 102 -2.83 -4.99 -10.09
N ASP A 103 -3.35 -3.97 -10.78
CA ASP A 103 -3.37 -3.94 -12.24
C ASP A 103 -2.20 -3.10 -12.75
N CYS A 104 -1.23 -3.78 -13.35
CA CYS A 104 0.03 -3.22 -13.81
C CYS A 104 0.61 -4.07 -14.94
N ASP A 105 1.00 -3.43 -16.03
CA ASP A 105 1.64 -4.05 -17.19
C ASP A 105 3.18 -4.05 -17.13
N GLY A 106 3.75 -3.49 -16.06
CA GLY A 106 5.20 -3.49 -15.80
C GLY A 106 5.63 -4.22 -14.53
N ASP A 107 6.95 -4.21 -14.30
CA ASP A 107 7.56 -4.77 -13.09
C ASP A 107 7.27 -3.86 -11.89
N VAL A 108 6.63 -4.41 -10.85
CA VAL A 108 6.26 -3.66 -9.64
C VAL A 108 7.32 -3.84 -8.56
N ARG A 109 7.78 -2.74 -7.97
CA ARG A 109 8.65 -2.71 -6.81
C ARG A 109 7.87 -2.24 -5.59
N ILE A 110 8.23 -2.79 -4.43
CA ILE A 110 7.58 -2.50 -3.16
C ILE A 110 8.58 -1.84 -2.23
N GLU A 111 8.18 -0.75 -1.59
CA GLU A 111 8.98 -0.04 -0.58
C GLU A 111 8.12 0.31 0.65
N GLY A 112 8.75 0.41 1.83
CA GLY A 112 8.06 0.80 3.07
C GLY A 112 7.43 -0.34 3.88
N ALA A 113 7.82 -1.59 3.62
CA ALA A 113 7.35 -2.78 4.35
C ALA A 113 8.04 -2.97 5.72
N GLU A 114 8.20 -1.90 6.50
CA GLU A 114 8.81 -2.00 7.83
C GLU A 114 7.80 -2.52 8.86
N GLY A 115 8.07 -3.69 9.44
CA GLY A 115 7.24 -4.29 10.49
C GLY A 115 6.18 -5.28 9.98
N PHE A 116 6.23 -5.63 8.69
CA PHE A 116 5.42 -6.68 8.05
C PHE A 116 6.10 -7.12 6.75
N ASP A 117 5.71 -8.26 6.21
CA ASP A 117 6.18 -8.73 4.91
C ASP A 117 5.22 -8.32 3.80
N ALA A 118 5.76 -7.89 2.66
CA ALA A 118 4.98 -7.55 1.48
C ALA A 118 5.65 -8.13 0.23
N THR A 119 4.89 -8.88 -0.57
CA THR A 119 5.37 -9.52 -1.80
C THR A 119 4.38 -9.30 -2.94
N TYR A 120 4.88 -9.09 -4.15
CA TYR A 120 4.05 -8.97 -5.34
C TYR A 120 4.34 -10.11 -6.30
N LYS A 121 3.30 -10.83 -6.72
CA LYS A 121 3.41 -11.90 -7.71
C LYS A 121 2.11 -12.03 -8.50
N SER A 122 2.23 -12.14 -9.82
CA SER A 122 1.11 -12.46 -10.72
C SER A 122 -0.14 -11.56 -10.51
N GLY A 123 0.05 -10.23 -10.42
CA GLY A 123 -1.05 -9.28 -10.26
C GLY A 123 -1.62 -9.19 -8.84
N GLN A 124 -0.99 -9.85 -7.85
CA GLN A 124 -1.43 -9.81 -6.46
C GLN A 124 -0.32 -9.31 -5.55
N LEU A 125 -0.64 -8.28 -4.76
CA LEU A 125 0.14 -7.88 -3.59
C LEU A 125 -0.32 -8.68 -2.39
N THR A 126 0.57 -9.47 -1.78
CA THR A 126 0.33 -10.21 -0.54
C THR A 126 1.05 -9.50 0.60
N ILE A 127 0.29 -9.08 1.61
CA ILE A 127 0.80 -8.48 2.85
C ILE A 127 0.57 -9.46 3.99
N THR A 128 1.63 -9.78 4.71
CA THR A 128 1.61 -10.71 5.84
C THR A 128 2.19 -10.02 7.07
N ALA A 129 1.46 -10.09 8.18
CA ALA A 129 1.93 -9.56 9.45
C ALA A 129 1.85 -10.65 10.54
N PRO A 130 2.81 -10.70 11.46
CA PRO A 130 2.70 -11.54 12.65
C PRO A 130 1.62 -10.99 13.59
N GLN A 131 1.28 -11.78 14.61
CA GLN A 131 0.46 -11.31 15.73
C GLN A 131 1.05 -10.03 16.35
N ASN A 132 0.21 -9.05 16.64
CA ASN A 132 0.61 -7.76 17.22
C ASN A 132 0.04 -7.59 18.63
N GLU A 133 0.89 -7.84 19.63
CA GLU A 133 0.55 -7.62 21.05
C GLU A 133 0.79 -6.17 21.53
N GLY A 134 1.18 -5.28 20.62
CA GLY A 134 1.46 -3.88 20.90
C GLY A 134 0.30 -2.96 20.57
N ALA A 135 0.63 -1.69 20.35
CA ALA A 135 -0.31 -0.73 19.78
C ALA A 135 -0.54 -1.01 18.28
N SER A 136 -1.68 -0.59 17.75
CA SER A 136 -1.95 -0.71 16.32
C SER A 136 -0.86 -0.02 15.50
N ILE A 137 -0.38 -0.72 14.48
CA ILE A 137 0.64 -0.23 13.55
C ILE A 137 -0.10 0.30 12.32
N LYS A 138 0.24 1.53 11.90
CA LYS A 138 -0.29 2.16 10.70
C LYS A 138 0.89 2.64 9.85
N LYS A 139 1.02 2.07 8.65
CA LYS A 139 2.16 2.30 7.74
C LYS A 139 1.66 2.49 6.30
N THR A 140 2.47 3.15 5.49
CA THR A 140 2.19 3.35 4.06
C THR A 140 3.20 2.57 3.24
N LEU A 141 2.71 1.62 2.47
CA LEU A 141 3.47 0.86 1.49
C LEU A 141 3.41 1.59 0.15
N SER A 142 4.52 1.69 -0.57
CA SER A 142 4.56 2.27 -1.90
C SER A 142 4.82 1.19 -2.95
N LEU A 143 3.96 1.13 -3.97
CA LEU A 143 4.16 0.32 -5.16
C LEU A 143 4.64 1.24 -6.28
N THR A 144 5.74 0.88 -6.94
CA THR A 144 6.27 1.65 -8.06
C THR A 144 6.46 0.78 -9.29
N SER A 145 6.13 1.32 -10.46
CA SER A 145 6.48 0.71 -11.74
C SER A 145 6.78 1.80 -12.76
N GLY A 146 8.05 1.96 -13.11
CA GLY A 146 8.51 3.08 -13.93
C GLY A 146 8.15 4.44 -13.30
N PRO A 147 7.41 5.32 -14.00
CA PRO A 147 7.00 6.62 -13.47
C PRO A 147 5.77 6.56 -12.55
N PHE A 148 5.07 5.42 -12.49
CA PHE A 148 3.84 5.29 -11.72
C PHE A 148 4.15 4.89 -10.27
N MET A 149 3.41 5.50 -9.35
CA MET A 149 3.47 5.20 -7.93
C MET A 149 2.06 5.12 -7.37
N GLN A 150 1.80 4.07 -6.59
CA GLN A 150 0.58 3.91 -5.80
C GLN A 150 0.93 3.69 -4.34
N LYS A 151 0.03 4.07 -3.44
CA LYS A 151 0.21 3.91 -2.00
C LYS A 151 -0.87 3.01 -1.45
N VAL A 152 -0.48 2.13 -0.53
CA VAL A 152 -1.40 1.28 0.23
C VAL A 152 -1.20 1.58 1.71
N GLU A 153 -2.28 1.94 2.39
CA GLU A 153 -2.33 2.06 3.83
C GLU A 153 -2.49 0.68 4.46
N VAL A 154 -1.49 0.27 5.24
CA VAL A 154 -1.49 -1.00 5.97
C VAL A 154 -1.75 -0.72 7.45
N ILE A 155 -2.81 -1.31 7.96
CA ILE A 155 -3.23 -1.21 9.37
C ILE A 155 -3.16 -2.61 9.98
N ILE A 156 -2.29 -2.78 10.97
CA ILE A 156 -2.20 -4.01 11.76
C ILE A 156 -2.75 -3.68 13.14
N GLU A 157 -3.91 -4.23 13.48
CA GLU A 157 -4.55 -3.97 14.76
C GLU A 157 -3.66 -4.46 15.91
N GLY A 158 -3.59 -3.68 16.99
CA GLY A 158 -2.88 -4.05 18.21
C GLY A 158 -3.83 -4.54 19.29
N THR A 159 -3.29 -5.15 20.34
CA THR A 159 -4.03 -5.49 21.56
C THR A 159 -4.00 -4.39 22.61
N VAL A 160 -3.26 -3.30 22.35
CA VAL A 160 -2.98 -2.24 23.33
C VAL A 160 -3.44 -0.88 22.80
N CYS A 161 -4.17 -0.15 23.64
CA CYS A 161 -4.55 1.23 23.35
C CYS A 161 -3.30 2.13 23.27
N ALA A 162 -3.06 2.72 22.09
CA ALA A 162 -1.90 3.59 21.81
C ALA A 162 -1.78 4.80 22.76
N ARG A 163 -2.91 5.34 23.24
CA ARG A 163 -2.91 6.51 24.13
C ARG A 163 -2.48 6.20 25.57
N CYS A 164 -2.80 5.02 26.10
CA CYS A 164 -2.49 4.67 27.49
C CYS A 164 -1.46 3.54 27.64
N ASN A 165 -0.99 2.96 26.53
CA ASN A 165 -0.08 1.82 26.49
C ASN A 165 -0.54 0.70 27.45
N GLY A 166 -1.81 0.30 27.36
CA GLY A 166 -2.31 -0.85 28.12
C GLY A 166 -2.80 -0.52 29.52
N LYS A 167 -2.46 0.66 30.06
CA LYS A 167 -2.72 0.99 31.47
C LYS A 167 -4.18 1.30 31.80
N GLY A 168 -5.04 1.49 30.79
CA GLY A 168 -6.41 1.97 30.95
C GLY A 168 -6.53 3.39 31.53
N THR A 169 -5.43 4.04 31.89
CA THR A 169 -5.42 5.35 32.54
C THR A 169 -4.30 6.23 32.01
N VAL A 170 -4.63 7.50 31.79
CA VAL A 170 -3.71 8.54 31.31
C VAL A 170 -3.47 9.59 32.39
N LYS A 171 -2.37 10.33 32.25
CA LYS A 171 -2.07 11.47 33.11
C LYS A 171 -3.21 12.50 32.98
N CYS A 172 -3.73 12.96 34.11
CA CYS A 172 -4.82 13.93 34.11
C CYS A 172 -4.30 15.26 33.51
N PRO A 173 -4.87 15.73 32.39
CA PRO A 173 -4.35 16.92 31.70
C PRO A 173 -4.53 18.19 32.54
N LYS A 174 -5.56 18.24 33.40
CA LYS A 174 -5.82 19.43 34.24
C LYS A 174 -4.79 19.64 35.35
N CYS A 175 -4.31 18.58 35.99
CA CYS A 175 -3.34 18.70 37.09
C CYS A 175 -1.94 18.22 36.72
N ASN A 176 -1.74 17.83 35.46
CA ASN A 176 -0.51 17.23 34.97
C ASN A 176 0.07 16.19 35.94
N GLY A 177 -0.77 15.27 36.44
CA GLY A 177 -0.33 14.18 37.32
C GLY A 177 -0.27 14.50 38.81
N ASN A 178 -0.33 15.77 39.21
CA ASN A 178 -0.08 16.18 40.58
C ASN A 178 -1.26 15.93 41.53
N GLY A 179 -2.48 15.87 40.98
CA GLY A 179 -3.71 15.72 41.76
C GLY A 179 -4.27 17.03 42.33
N PHE A 180 -3.63 18.17 42.02
CA PHE A 180 -4.04 19.53 42.36
C PHE A 180 -3.72 20.49 41.20
N ILE A 181 -4.42 21.62 41.11
CA ILE A 181 -4.36 22.53 39.94
C ILE A 181 -3.77 23.91 40.23
N PHE A 182 -3.78 24.37 41.48
CA PHE A 182 -3.16 25.64 41.88
C PHE A 182 -2.92 25.70 43.39
N ALA A 183 -1.93 26.49 43.80
CA ALA A 183 -1.70 26.87 45.20
C ALA A 183 -2.61 28.05 45.57
N TYR A 184 -3.27 27.95 46.72
CA TYR A 184 -4.01 29.07 47.33
C TYR A 184 -3.07 29.91 48.21
N ASN A 185 -2.14 29.24 48.89
CA ASN A 185 -0.99 29.81 49.59
C ASN A 185 0.17 28.78 49.56
N GLU A 186 1.32 29.12 50.17
CA GLU A 186 2.53 28.28 50.14
C GLU A 186 2.30 26.86 50.70
N ASP A 187 1.33 26.71 51.60
CA ASP A 187 1.04 25.44 52.26
C ASP A 187 -0.16 24.70 51.68
N CYS A 188 -1.08 25.38 50.99
CA CYS A 188 -2.37 24.79 50.60
C CYS A 188 -2.66 24.84 49.10
N HIS A 189 -3.05 23.70 48.54
CA HIS A 189 -3.39 23.54 47.13
C HIS A 189 -4.85 23.12 46.90
N LYS A 190 -5.48 23.62 45.83
CA LYS A 190 -6.80 23.15 45.41
C LYS A 190 -6.72 21.79 44.70
N SER A 191 -7.42 20.80 45.24
CA SER A 191 -7.53 19.46 44.68
C SER A 191 -8.10 19.47 43.25
N CYS A 192 -7.59 18.58 42.41
CA CYS A 192 -8.06 18.42 41.04
C CYS A 192 -9.30 17.52 40.99
N THR A 193 -10.47 18.13 40.79
CA THR A 193 -11.76 17.42 40.66
C THR A 193 -11.80 16.47 39.47
N ASN A 194 -11.05 16.78 38.40
CA ASN A 194 -11.02 15.98 37.18
C ASN A 194 -10.40 14.59 37.35
N CYS A 195 -9.56 14.38 38.37
CA CYS A 195 -9.03 13.06 38.75
C CYS A 195 -9.54 12.60 40.12
N GLY A 196 -10.74 13.05 40.50
CA GLY A 196 -11.46 12.60 41.70
C GLY A 196 -10.98 13.22 43.01
N GLY A 197 -10.28 14.36 42.94
CA GLY A 197 -9.93 15.13 44.12
C GLY A 197 -11.07 16.05 44.58
N SER A 198 -11.11 16.39 45.86
CA SER A 198 -12.09 17.31 46.45
C SER A 198 -11.46 18.13 47.57
N GLY A 199 -12.06 19.26 47.90
CA GLY A 199 -11.56 20.15 48.96
C GLY A 199 -10.18 20.73 48.68
N PHE A 200 -9.43 20.94 49.75
CA PHE A 200 -8.09 21.53 49.72
C PHE A 200 -7.08 20.59 50.38
N VAL A 201 -5.88 20.55 49.81
CA VAL A 201 -4.75 19.77 50.32
C VAL A 201 -3.84 20.75 51.06
N CYS A 202 -4.05 20.90 52.36
CA CYS A 202 -3.18 21.69 53.25
C CYS A 202 -2.55 20.78 54.34
N PRO A 203 -1.32 21.02 54.79
CA PRO A 203 -0.78 20.44 56.00
C PRO A 203 -1.43 21.10 57.22
N GLY A 204 -2.07 20.31 58.08
CA GLY A 204 -2.72 20.81 59.30
C GLY A 204 -2.72 19.78 60.43
N PRO A 205 -2.80 20.22 61.70
CA PRO A 205 -2.67 19.37 62.88
C PRO A 205 -3.80 18.34 63.05
N ASN A 206 -4.93 18.49 62.35
CA ASN A 206 -6.10 17.60 62.42
C ASN A 206 -6.35 16.79 61.13
N GLY A 207 -5.36 16.72 60.23
CA GLY A 207 -5.47 15.99 58.96
C GLY A 207 -5.91 16.87 57.78
N TRP A 208 -5.93 16.25 56.61
CA TRP A 208 -6.12 16.89 55.30
C TRP A 208 -7.60 17.24 55.05
N ASP A 209 -7.95 18.53 54.86
CA ASP A 209 -9.33 19.01 54.54
C ASP A 209 -9.76 18.75 53.07
N GLY A 210 -9.31 17.63 52.50
CA GLY A 210 -9.58 17.32 51.11
C GLY A 210 -8.98 16.01 50.65
N LYS A 211 -9.56 15.48 49.58
CA LYS A 211 -9.05 14.31 48.88
C LYS A 211 -8.14 14.78 47.77
N LYS A 212 -6.84 14.46 47.85
CA LYS A 212 -5.92 14.66 46.74
C LYS A 212 -6.42 13.86 45.52
N GLY A 213 -6.47 14.50 44.36
CA GLY A 213 -6.84 13.81 43.12
C GLY A 213 -5.81 12.74 42.77
N LYS A 214 -6.23 11.67 42.11
CA LYS A 214 -5.35 10.53 41.75
C LYS A 214 -4.24 10.90 40.75
N GLY A 215 -4.25 12.11 40.21
CA GLY A 215 -3.32 12.54 39.15
C GLY A 215 -3.56 11.88 37.79
N ARG A 216 -4.42 10.86 37.71
CA ARG A 216 -4.74 10.10 36.49
C ARG A 216 -6.24 10.05 36.26
N ILE A 217 -6.63 9.93 35.00
CA ILE A 217 -8.02 9.72 34.58
C ILE A 217 -8.11 8.45 33.74
N THR A 218 -9.30 7.88 33.67
CA THR A 218 -9.62 6.80 32.72
C THR A 218 -9.24 7.25 31.32
N CYS A 219 -8.56 6.39 30.56
CA CYS A 219 -8.20 6.67 29.19
C CYS A 219 -9.49 6.90 28.38
N PRO A 220 -9.65 8.05 27.71
CA PRO A 220 -10.87 8.35 26.96
C PRO A 220 -11.01 7.52 25.68
N ASP A 221 -9.90 6.99 25.14
CA ASP A 221 -9.92 6.24 23.87
C ASP A 221 -10.34 4.78 24.09
N CYS A 222 -9.90 4.15 25.18
CA CYS A 222 -10.22 2.75 25.50
C CYS A 222 -11.13 2.60 26.72
N HIS A 223 -11.66 3.71 27.24
CA HIS A 223 -12.57 3.75 28.40
C HIS A 223 -12.13 2.91 29.61
N GLY A 224 -10.81 2.78 29.83
CA GLY A 224 -10.26 2.01 30.96
C GLY A 224 -9.86 0.57 30.63
N GLN A 225 -10.23 0.04 29.47
CA GLN A 225 -9.94 -1.34 29.08
C GLN A 225 -8.46 -1.56 28.79
N GLY A 226 -7.75 -0.52 28.35
CA GLY A 226 -6.33 -0.60 27.99
C GLY A 226 -6.06 -1.32 26.67
N LYS A 227 -7.08 -1.89 26.06
CA LYS A 227 -7.04 -2.61 24.79
C LYS A 227 -7.70 -1.77 23.70
#